data_AF-A0A966DG11-F1
#
_entry.id   AF-A0A966DG11-F1
#
_cell.length_a   1.000
_cell.length_b   1.000
_cell.length_c   1.000
_cell.angle_alpha   90.00
_cell.angle_beta   90.00
_cell.angle_gamma   90.00
#
_symmetry.space_group_name_H-M   'P 1'
#
loop_
_entity.id
_entity.type
_entity.pdbx_description
1 polymer ?
#
loop_
_entity_poly.entity_id
_entity_poly.type
_entity_poly.pdbx_seq_one_letter_code
_entity_poly.pdbx_strand_id
1 'polypeptide(L)'
;MSFTFTRGSTPASNQYAVWIEDTEGALVKTLYVTNFTANGGYTTREDSVPTWVAKAGPATMSADEIDAVSGATPQAGNVTYTWDGTDLDGNKVPDGIYTFYLEGTLYWSSRVLASGRVTLGGEDQAVIPVTSEFSSADATNRDMLTNVSASYFANTDSMEDENMNTSTISAGGPMSPEDALEYMKNTPDLVIVEVNAPEWKLDTGFTGALWIPHTEMEERYNEIPEGVPVILHCGAGVVSVPAYETLLEKRPDIPMLSYIAGRPPVAEYNAWFASQN
;
A
#
# COMPACT_ATOMS: atom_id res chain seq x y z
N MET A 1 -3.53 1.65 -2.41
CA MET A 1 -4.37 2.19 -1.31
C MET A 1 -4.21 1.31 -0.09
N SER A 2 -4.06 1.90 1.09
CA SER A 2 -3.95 1.20 2.37
C SER A 2 -4.87 1.81 3.42
N PHE A 3 -5.31 1.01 4.38
CA PHE A 3 -6.09 1.46 5.53
C PHE A 3 -5.98 0.47 6.69
N THR A 4 -6.32 0.90 7.90
CA THR A 4 -6.47 0.03 9.06
C THR A 4 -7.92 -0.42 9.18
N PHE A 5 -8.13 -1.74 9.15
CA PHE A 5 -9.41 -2.37 9.41
C PHE A 5 -9.53 -2.79 10.88
N THR A 6 -10.58 -2.36 11.55
CA THR A 6 -10.95 -2.83 12.90
C THR A 6 -12.27 -3.57 12.82
N ARG A 7 -12.31 -4.80 13.33
CA ARG A 7 -13.53 -5.61 13.29
C ARG A 7 -14.53 -5.12 14.33
N GLY A 8 -15.70 -4.67 13.88
CA GLY A 8 -16.86 -4.37 14.72
C GLY A 8 -17.50 -5.64 15.27
N SER A 9 -17.99 -5.58 16.51
CA SER A 9 -18.69 -6.69 17.18
C SER A 9 -20.21 -6.66 17.00
N THR A 10 -20.73 -5.67 16.26
CA THR A 10 -22.17 -5.47 16.04
C THR A 10 -22.68 -6.19 14.78
N PRO A 11 -23.97 -6.55 14.71
CA PRO A 11 -24.56 -7.08 13.47
C PRO A 11 -24.54 -6.01 12.37
N ALA A 12 -24.72 -6.44 11.12
CA ALA A 12 -24.81 -5.53 9.98
C ALA A 12 -23.62 -4.56 9.85
N SER A 13 -22.41 -5.07 10.11
CA SER A 13 -21.14 -4.34 10.04
C SER A 13 -20.09 -5.16 9.27
N ASN A 14 -18.85 -4.66 9.20
CA ASN A 14 -17.67 -5.34 8.68
C ASN A 14 -17.69 -5.64 7.16
N GLN A 15 -18.59 -5.00 6.42
CA GLN A 15 -18.60 -5.10 4.97
C GLN A 15 -17.94 -3.89 4.37
N TYR A 16 -17.16 -4.10 3.32
CA TYR A 16 -16.60 -3.01 2.56
C TYR A 16 -16.29 -3.45 1.12
N ALA A 17 -16.13 -2.46 0.25
CA ALA A 17 -15.64 -2.66 -1.10
C ALA A 17 -14.63 -1.57 -1.47
N VAL A 18 -13.76 -1.91 -2.42
CA VAL A 18 -12.73 -1.05 -2.98
C VAL A 18 -12.84 -1.14 -4.50
N TRP A 19 -12.98 -0.01 -5.17
CA TRP A 19 -13.13 0.04 -6.62
C TRP A 19 -12.57 1.33 -7.23
N ILE A 20 -12.45 1.32 -8.56
CA ILE A 20 -11.97 2.43 -9.38
C ILE A 20 -13.10 2.87 -10.31
N GLU A 21 -13.31 4.17 -10.42
CA GLU A 21 -14.18 4.79 -11.42
C GLU A 21 -13.39 5.74 -12.33
N ASP A 22 -13.88 5.92 -13.55
CA ASP A 22 -13.40 6.97 -14.45
C ASP A 22 -14.00 8.34 -14.08
N THR A 23 -13.70 9.37 -14.88
CA THR A 23 -14.23 10.73 -14.67
C THR A 23 -15.73 10.87 -14.92
N GLU A 24 -16.35 9.93 -15.64
CA GLU A 24 -17.80 9.88 -15.89
C GLU A 24 -18.54 9.15 -14.76
N GLY A 25 -17.81 8.53 -13.83
CA GLY A 25 -18.35 7.74 -12.73
C GLY A 25 -18.74 6.32 -13.18
N ALA A 26 -18.23 5.84 -14.31
CA ALA A 26 -18.39 4.46 -14.71
C ALA A 26 -17.39 3.57 -13.95
N LEU A 27 -17.80 2.36 -13.58
CA LEU A 27 -16.94 1.40 -12.91
C LEU A 27 -15.86 0.91 -13.88
N VAL A 28 -14.59 1.12 -13.52
CA VAL A 28 -13.43 0.64 -14.28
C VAL A 28 -13.01 -0.73 -13.80
N LYS A 29 -12.88 -0.90 -12.48
CA LYS A 29 -12.47 -2.17 -11.87
C LYS A 29 -12.87 -2.24 -10.40
N THR A 30 -13.33 -3.40 -9.94
CA THR A 30 -13.44 -3.70 -8.50
C THR A 30 -12.15 -4.36 -8.06
N LEU A 31 -11.49 -3.79 -7.04
CA LEU A 31 -10.27 -4.37 -6.46
C LEU A 31 -10.60 -5.38 -5.38
N TYR A 32 -11.67 -5.13 -4.62
CA TYR A 32 -12.12 -6.04 -3.57
C TYR A 32 -13.55 -5.75 -3.14
N VAL A 33 -14.29 -6.78 -2.75
CA VAL A 33 -15.53 -6.68 -1.99
C VAL A 33 -15.64 -7.82 -0.99
N THR A 34 -16.22 -7.57 0.17
CA THR A 34 -16.42 -8.64 1.16
C THR A 34 -17.39 -9.72 0.64
N ASN A 35 -17.02 -10.98 0.88
CA ASN A 35 -17.70 -12.18 0.35
C ASN A 35 -19.21 -12.18 0.61
N PHE A 36 -19.64 -11.74 1.80
CA PHE A 36 -21.06 -11.66 2.14
C PHE A 36 -21.82 -10.75 1.19
N THR A 37 -21.28 -9.56 0.89
CA THR A 37 -21.92 -8.62 -0.04
C THR A 37 -21.92 -9.22 -1.45
N ALA A 38 -20.76 -9.66 -1.94
CA ALA A 38 -20.60 -10.15 -3.30
C ALA A 38 -21.56 -11.32 -3.63
N ASN A 39 -21.75 -12.26 -2.68
CA ASN A 39 -22.60 -13.44 -2.85
C ASN A 39 -24.07 -13.20 -2.49
N GLY A 40 -24.59 -12.01 -2.77
CA GLY A 40 -26.02 -11.71 -2.68
C GLY A 40 -26.50 -11.21 -1.31
N GLY A 41 -25.60 -10.93 -0.36
CA GLY A 41 -25.96 -10.36 0.93
C GLY A 41 -26.74 -9.04 0.82
N TYR A 42 -26.49 -8.27 -0.24
CA TYR A 42 -27.24 -7.04 -0.55
C TYR A 42 -28.74 -7.27 -0.83
N THR A 43 -29.15 -8.47 -1.25
CA THR A 43 -30.58 -8.78 -1.52
C THR A 43 -31.43 -8.88 -0.26
N THR A 44 -30.80 -9.22 0.87
CA THR A 44 -31.46 -9.36 2.18
C THR A 44 -31.09 -8.23 3.12
N ARG A 45 -29.94 -7.57 2.87
CA ARG A 45 -29.46 -6.41 3.59
C ARG A 45 -28.99 -5.35 2.60
N GLU A 46 -29.94 -4.53 2.15
CA GLU A 46 -29.70 -3.46 1.17
C GLU A 46 -28.61 -2.47 1.62
N ASP A 47 -28.37 -2.33 2.94
CA ASP A 47 -27.31 -1.50 3.50
C ASP A 47 -25.88 -2.06 3.32
N SER A 48 -25.73 -3.26 2.75
CA SER A 48 -24.44 -3.91 2.55
C SER A 48 -23.70 -3.31 1.36
N VAL A 49 -22.88 -2.30 1.61
CA VAL A 49 -22.04 -1.59 0.62
C VAL A 49 -22.85 -1.14 -0.62
N PRO A 50 -23.94 -0.37 -0.41
CA PRO A 50 -24.95 -0.10 -1.45
C PRO A 50 -24.42 0.73 -2.61
N THR A 51 -23.40 1.58 -2.39
CA THR A 51 -22.85 2.42 -3.47
C THR A 51 -22.13 1.55 -4.48
N TRP A 52 -21.27 0.64 -4.01
CA TRP A 52 -20.63 -0.35 -4.87
C TRP A 52 -21.66 -1.27 -5.55
N VAL A 53 -22.67 -1.77 -4.82
CA VAL A 53 -23.70 -2.66 -5.41
C VAL A 53 -24.43 -1.98 -6.58
N ALA A 54 -24.78 -0.70 -6.43
CA ALA A 54 -25.43 0.06 -7.50
C ALA A 54 -24.51 0.27 -8.72
N LYS A 55 -23.20 0.36 -8.52
CA LYS A 55 -22.19 0.59 -9.56
C LYS A 55 -21.78 -0.69 -10.28
N ALA A 56 -21.51 -1.75 -9.52
CA ALA A 56 -21.00 -3.01 -10.02
C ALA A 56 -22.09 -3.96 -10.52
N GLY A 57 -23.33 -3.83 -10.03
CA GLY A 57 -24.42 -4.71 -10.43
C GLY A 57 -24.10 -6.21 -10.22
N PRO A 58 -23.67 -6.64 -9.01
CA PRO A 58 -23.25 -8.03 -8.77
C PRO A 58 -24.33 -9.08 -9.05
N ALA A 59 -25.61 -8.68 -9.20
CA ALA A 59 -26.71 -9.57 -9.56
C ALA A 59 -26.59 -10.11 -11.01
N THR A 60 -25.85 -9.44 -11.88
CA THR A 60 -25.66 -9.83 -13.29
C THR A 60 -24.28 -10.40 -13.57
N MET A 61 -23.38 -10.41 -12.58
CA MET A 61 -22.05 -10.99 -12.70
C MET A 61 -22.11 -12.52 -12.62
N SER A 62 -21.21 -13.18 -13.33
CA SER A 62 -20.97 -14.62 -13.21
C SER A 62 -20.28 -14.96 -11.88
N ALA A 63 -20.30 -16.24 -11.51
CA ALA A 63 -19.64 -16.70 -10.29
C ALA A 63 -18.12 -16.46 -10.32
N ASP A 64 -17.49 -16.60 -11.49
CA ASP A 64 -16.04 -16.41 -11.66
C ASP A 64 -15.66 -14.92 -11.51
N GLU A 65 -16.48 -14.01 -12.05
CA GLU A 65 -16.29 -12.56 -11.87
C GLU A 65 -16.43 -12.16 -10.40
N ILE A 66 -17.38 -12.76 -9.67
CA ILE A 66 -17.56 -12.52 -8.24
C ILE A 66 -16.40 -13.09 -7.42
N ASP A 67 -15.93 -14.31 -7.72
CA ASP A 67 -14.81 -14.93 -7.00
C ASP A 67 -13.51 -14.14 -7.17
N ALA A 68 -13.25 -13.61 -8.37
CA ALA A 68 -12.05 -12.83 -8.68
C ALA A 68 -11.91 -11.55 -7.86
N VAL A 69 -13.03 -10.95 -7.45
CA VAL A 69 -13.05 -9.66 -6.73
C VAL A 69 -13.52 -9.79 -5.29
N SER A 70 -13.93 -10.97 -4.85
CA SER A 70 -14.49 -11.16 -3.51
C SER A 70 -13.58 -11.97 -2.60
N GLY A 71 -13.65 -11.68 -1.31
CA GLY A 71 -12.88 -12.44 -0.33
C GLY A 71 -13.47 -12.36 1.06
N ALA A 72 -13.01 -13.23 1.94
CA ALA A 72 -13.34 -13.13 3.36
C ALA A 72 -12.89 -11.77 3.89
N THR A 73 -13.67 -11.17 4.79
CA THR A 73 -13.25 -9.95 5.47
C THR A 73 -11.90 -10.20 6.14
N PRO A 74 -10.87 -9.39 5.87
CA PRO A 74 -9.54 -9.59 6.45
C PRO A 74 -9.58 -9.56 7.98
N GLN A 75 -8.53 -10.11 8.59
CA GLN A 75 -8.31 -9.91 10.03
C GLN A 75 -8.12 -8.42 10.33
N ALA A 76 -8.40 -8.02 11.56
CA ALA A 76 -8.12 -6.66 12.00
C ALA A 76 -6.62 -6.35 11.83
N GLY A 77 -6.31 -5.15 11.33
CA GLY A 77 -4.96 -4.74 10.98
C GLY A 77 -4.90 -3.92 9.69
N ASN A 78 -3.70 -3.73 9.17
CA ASN A 78 -3.49 -2.96 7.94
C ASN A 78 -3.80 -3.82 6.71
N VAL A 79 -4.59 -3.25 5.80
CA VAL A 79 -5.01 -3.85 4.55
C VAL A 79 -4.54 -2.96 3.40
N THR A 80 -4.04 -3.57 2.33
CA THR A 80 -3.56 -2.86 1.13
C THR A 80 -4.18 -3.47 -0.12
N TYR A 81 -4.62 -2.61 -1.04
CA TYR A 81 -5.07 -2.98 -2.37
C TYR A 81 -4.32 -2.15 -3.43
N THR A 82 -3.87 -2.84 -4.48
CA THR A 82 -3.15 -2.24 -5.60
C THR A 82 -3.99 -2.37 -6.86
N TRP A 83 -4.07 -1.29 -7.62
CA TRP A 83 -4.61 -1.31 -8.97
C TRP A 83 -3.44 -1.28 -9.96
N ASP A 84 -3.51 -2.18 -10.93
CA ASP A 84 -2.52 -2.40 -11.99
C ASP A 84 -2.76 -1.54 -13.25
N GLY A 85 -3.73 -0.61 -13.20
CA GLY A 85 -4.07 0.22 -14.35
C GLY A 85 -4.84 -0.53 -15.44
N THR A 86 -5.53 -1.62 -15.10
CA THR A 86 -6.37 -2.38 -16.05
C THR A 86 -7.85 -2.29 -15.72
N ASP A 87 -8.71 -2.57 -16.71
CA ASP A 87 -10.16 -2.71 -16.54
C ASP A 87 -10.55 -4.12 -16.05
N LEU A 88 -11.86 -4.40 -16.02
CA LEU A 88 -12.42 -5.71 -15.65
C LEU A 88 -11.99 -6.85 -16.58
N ASP A 89 -11.74 -6.54 -17.86
CA ASP A 89 -11.29 -7.51 -18.87
C ASP A 89 -9.77 -7.72 -18.84
N GLY A 90 -9.05 -6.99 -17.98
CA GLY A 90 -7.61 -7.01 -17.85
C GLY A 90 -6.87 -6.17 -18.89
N ASN A 91 -7.57 -5.33 -19.66
CA ASN A 91 -6.94 -4.43 -20.62
C ASN A 91 -6.41 -3.18 -19.91
N LYS A 92 -5.23 -2.69 -20.32
CA LYS A 92 -4.71 -1.40 -19.82
C LYS A 92 -5.68 -0.28 -20.17
N VAL A 93 -6.03 0.54 -19.19
CA VAL A 93 -6.86 1.73 -19.40
C VAL A 93 -5.99 2.91 -19.85
N PRO A 94 -6.56 3.90 -20.55
CA PRO A 94 -5.80 5.08 -20.98
C PRO A 94 -5.26 5.90 -19.81
N ASP A 95 -4.15 6.60 -20.05
CA ASP A 95 -3.68 7.65 -19.15
C ASP A 95 -4.78 8.69 -18.92
N GLY A 96 -4.92 9.14 -17.67
CA GLY A 96 -6.04 9.98 -17.29
C GLY A 96 -6.33 10.00 -15.80
N ILE A 97 -7.38 10.73 -15.44
CA ILE A 97 -7.80 10.87 -14.04
C ILE A 97 -8.78 9.76 -13.71
N TYR A 98 -8.52 9.07 -12.61
CA TYR A 98 -9.39 8.05 -12.05
C TYR A 98 -9.69 8.37 -10.58
N THR A 99 -10.83 7.90 -10.09
CA THR A 99 -11.21 8.03 -8.69
C THR A 99 -11.23 6.65 -8.06
N PHE A 100 -10.46 6.45 -7.00
CA PHE A 100 -10.61 5.25 -6.18
C PHE A 100 -11.61 5.51 -5.05
N TYR A 101 -12.27 4.44 -4.63
CA TYR A 101 -13.25 4.46 -3.56
C TYR A 101 -13.00 3.31 -2.57
N LEU A 102 -13.30 3.59 -1.31
CA LEU A 102 -13.45 2.62 -0.22
C LEU A 102 -14.77 2.91 0.47
N GLU A 103 -15.75 2.02 0.34
CA GLU A 103 -17.02 2.10 1.07
C GLU A 103 -17.05 1.04 2.17
N GLY A 104 -17.42 1.42 3.39
CA GLY A 104 -17.62 0.50 4.50
C GLY A 104 -18.98 0.65 5.16
N THR A 105 -19.70 -0.46 5.34
CA THR A 105 -20.91 -0.53 6.19
C THR A 105 -20.48 -0.67 7.64
N LEU A 106 -20.65 0.41 8.41
CA LEU A 106 -20.25 0.49 9.82
C LEU A 106 -21.28 -0.18 10.73
N TYR A 107 -22.56 0.14 10.56
CA TYR A 107 -23.67 -0.42 11.33
C TYR A 107 -24.99 -0.10 10.65
N TRP A 108 -25.69 -1.12 10.12
CA TRP A 108 -26.89 -0.93 9.28
C TRP A 108 -26.63 0.13 8.20
N SER A 109 -27.51 1.11 8.05
CA SER A 109 -27.40 2.20 7.08
C SER A 109 -26.25 3.20 7.35
N SER A 110 -25.55 3.08 8.48
CA SER A 110 -24.37 3.90 8.77
C SER A 110 -23.18 3.38 7.96
N ARG A 111 -22.57 4.26 7.16
CA ARG A 111 -21.45 3.96 6.28
C ARG A 111 -20.39 5.04 6.32
N VAL A 112 -19.20 4.67 5.88
CA VAL A 112 -18.13 5.58 5.49
C VAL A 112 -17.84 5.39 4.00
N LEU A 113 -17.64 6.49 3.28
CA LEU A 113 -17.15 6.50 1.91
C LEU A 113 -15.88 7.35 1.86
N ALA A 114 -14.75 6.69 1.65
CA ALA A 114 -13.48 7.33 1.40
C ALA A 114 -13.17 7.34 -0.10
N SER A 115 -12.62 8.44 -0.61
CA SER A 115 -12.25 8.55 -2.02
C SER A 115 -11.08 9.50 -2.24
N GLY A 116 -10.36 9.28 -3.34
CA GLY A 116 -9.28 10.15 -3.79
C GLY A 116 -9.08 10.01 -5.30
N ARG A 117 -8.39 10.99 -5.89
CA ARG A 117 -8.15 11.05 -7.33
C ARG A 117 -6.70 10.77 -7.65
N VAL A 118 -6.47 9.89 -8.62
CA VAL A 118 -5.15 9.52 -9.14
C VAL A 118 -5.06 9.90 -10.61
N THR A 119 -3.87 10.32 -11.06
CA THR A 119 -3.60 10.58 -12.48
C THR A 119 -2.70 9.49 -13.02
N LEU A 120 -3.28 8.54 -13.75
CA LEU A 120 -2.54 7.50 -14.46
C LEU A 120 -1.74 8.11 -15.62
N GLY A 121 -0.50 7.66 -15.82
CA GLY A 121 0.45 8.24 -16.77
C GLY A 121 1.07 9.58 -16.35
N GLY A 122 0.69 10.09 -15.16
CA GLY A 122 1.33 11.25 -14.55
C GLY A 122 2.59 10.89 -13.76
N GLU A 123 3.17 11.90 -13.09
CA GLU A 123 4.26 11.72 -12.13
C GLU A 123 3.81 10.90 -10.91
N ASP A 124 4.79 10.34 -10.20
CA ASP A 124 4.57 9.64 -8.93
C ASP A 124 3.85 10.53 -7.91
N GLN A 125 2.86 9.97 -7.24
CA GLN A 125 2.10 10.60 -6.18
C GLN A 125 2.27 9.78 -4.90
N ALA A 126 3.32 10.08 -4.12
CA ALA A 126 3.59 9.40 -2.86
C ALA A 126 2.44 9.55 -1.84
N VAL A 127 1.67 10.64 -1.92
CA VAL A 127 0.47 10.87 -1.12
C VAL A 127 -0.64 11.41 -2.02
N ILE A 128 -1.72 10.64 -2.13
CA ILE A 128 -2.95 11.08 -2.77
C ILE A 128 -3.91 11.58 -1.68
N PRO A 129 -4.44 12.82 -1.79
CA PRO A 129 -5.45 13.31 -0.86
C PRO A 129 -6.69 12.40 -0.84
N VAL A 130 -7.07 11.95 0.37
CA VAL A 130 -8.27 11.15 0.61
C VAL A 130 -9.28 11.97 1.39
N THR A 131 -10.52 11.99 0.91
CA THR A 131 -11.67 12.53 1.64
C THR A 131 -12.53 11.39 2.15
N SER A 132 -12.90 11.42 3.43
CA SER A 132 -13.79 10.43 4.06
C SER A 132 -15.07 11.08 4.53
N GLU A 133 -16.21 10.57 4.07
CA GLU A 133 -17.53 11.05 4.43
C GLU A 133 -18.33 9.96 5.15
N PHE A 134 -18.94 10.32 6.29
CA PHE A 134 -19.82 9.44 7.05
C PHE A 134 -21.28 9.75 6.72
N SER A 135 -22.10 8.72 6.48
CA SER A 135 -23.53 8.92 6.18
C SER A 135 -24.37 9.33 7.38
N SER A 136 -23.84 9.19 8.60
CA SER A 136 -24.56 9.48 9.83
C SER A 136 -23.65 10.00 10.94
N ALA A 137 -24.25 10.63 11.95
CA ALA A 137 -23.57 11.05 13.17
C ALA A 137 -23.35 9.90 14.17
N ASP A 138 -23.87 8.70 13.91
CA ASP A 138 -23.68 7.52 14.77
C ASP A 138 -22.19 7.18 14.86
N ALA A 139 -21.71 6.95 16.09
CA ALA A 139 -20.33 6.66 16.39
C ALA A 139 -19.99 5.15 16.34
N THR A 140 -21.00 4.29 16.20
CA THR A 140 -20.84 2.83 16.19
C THR A 140 -19.89 2.40 15.07
N ASN A 141 -18.81 1.69 15.44
CA ASN A 141 -17.74 1.22 14.55
C ASN A 141 -17.10 2.31 13.67
N ARG A 142 -17.07 3.58 14.10
CA ARG A 142 -16.47 4.66 13.30
C ARG A 142 -14.99 4.49 13.00
N ASP A 143 -14.32 3.69 13.81
CA ASP A 143 -12.92 3.31 13.69
C ASP A 143 -12.70 2.04 12.83
N MET A 144 -13.77 1.50 12.22
CA MET A 144 -13.69 0.28 11.40
C MET A 144 -12.75 0.43 10.21
N LEU A 145 -12.70 1.61 9.59
CA LEU A 145 -11.84 1.94 8.45
C LEU A 145 -11.15 3.26 8.74
N THR A 146 -9.89 3.21 9.17
CA THR A 146 -9.10 4.38 9.57
C THR A 146 -7.77 4.42 8.83
N ASN A 147 -7.04 5.52 8.96
CA ASN A 147 -5.72 5.69 8.34
C ASN A 147 -5.72 5.42 6.84
N VAL A 148 -6.80 5.82 6.14
CA VAL A 148 -6.92 5.61 4.70
C VAL A 148 -5.88 6.47 3.99
N SER A 149 -5.01 5.83 3.23
CA SER A 149 -3.98 6.47 2.44
C SER A 149 -3.90 5.82 1.06
N ALA A 150 -3.39 6.56 0.09
CA ALA A 150 -3.11 6.03 -1.22
C ALA A 150 -1.89 6.71 -1.82
N SER A 151 -1.21 5.96 -2.66
CA SER A 151 -0.09 6.42 -3.45
C SER A 151 -0.24 5.87 -4.87
N TYR A 152 0.41 6.54 -5.80
CA TYR A 152 0.58 6.11 -7.17
C TYR A 152 2.04 6.22 -7.55
N PHE A 153 2.56 5.20 -8.20
CA PHE A 153 3.90 5.18 -8.76
C PHE A 153 3.76 4.74 -10.21
N ALA A 154 4.26 5.56 -11.13
CA ALA A 154 4.22 5.27 -12.54
C ALA A 154 5.07 4.03 -12.82
N ASN A 155 4.45 2.99 -13.39
CA ASN A 155 5.16 1.80 -13.80
C ASN A 155 5.89 2.13 -15.10
N THR A 156 7.13 2.63 -14.99
CA THR A 156 7.96 3.00 -16.14
C THR A 156 8.49 1.74 -16.81
N ASP A 157 7.66 1.13 -17.66
CA ASP A 157 8.16 0.26 -18.71
C ASP A 157 8.96 1.15 -19.67
N SER A 158 10.28 1.00 -19.62
CA SER A 158 11.23 1.75 -20.41
C SER A 158 10.99 1.57 -21.91
N MET A 159 10.70 2.66 -22.62
CA MET A 159 11.28 2.91 -23.93
C MET A 159 11.67 4.38 -24.10
N GLU A 160 12.99 4.57 -24.06
CA GLU A 160 13.82 5.58 -24.74
C GLU A 160 13.85 7.05 -24.24
N ASP A 161 15.01 7.33 -23.66
CA ASP A 161 15.96 8.41 -23.95
C ASP A 161 15.85 9.82 -23.35
N GLU A 162 16.98 10.12 -22.69
CA GLU A 162 17.68 11.40 -22.59
C GLU A 162 17.07 12.55 -21.77
N ASN A 163 17.69 12.70 -20.59
CA ASN A 163 18.34 13.92 -20.13
C ASN A 163 17.63 14.72 -19.01
N MET A 164 18.47 15.04 -18.02
CA MET A 164 18.36 16.06 -16.97
C MET A 164 17.45 15.80 -15.76
N ASN A 165 18.11 15.30 -14.71
CA ASN A 165 18.48 16.12 -13.55
C ASN A 165 17.38 17.01 -12.96
N THR A 166 16.64 16.48 -11.99
CA THR A 166 16.22 17.26 -10.81
C THR A 166 16.19 16.38 -9.57
N SER A 167 16.99 16.78 -8.60
CA SER A 167 17.06 16.28 -7.22
C SER A 167 15.71 16.43 -6.50
N THR A 168 15.02 15.32 -6.30
CA THR A 168 13.95 15.15 -5.29
C THR A 168 13.95 13.68 -4.89
N ILE A 169 13.97 13.38 -3.59
CA ILE A 169 13.95 12.00 -3.07
C ILE A 169 12.85 11.20 -3.76
N SER A 170 13.25 10.12 -4.44
CA SER A 170 12.33 9.05 -4.80
C SER A 170 12.11 8.20 -3.54
N ALA A 171 10.98 8.43 -2.88
CA ALA A 171 10.60 7.68 -1.69
C ALA A 171 10.12 6.29 -2.13
N GLY A 172 11.04 5.34 -2.33
CA GLY A 172 10.74 3.97 -2.80
C GLY A 172 9.84 3.15 -1.87
N GLY A 173 9.70 3.54 -0.60
CA GLY A 173 8.62 3.06 0.29
C GLY A 173 8.76 1.59 0.73
N PRO A 174 7.66 0.94 1.15
CA PRO A 174 7.67 -0.48 1.51
C PRO A 174 7.95 -1.37 0.29
N MET A 175 8.86 -2.32 0.42
CA MET A 175 9.13 -3.39 -0.54
C MET A 175 8.80 -4.75 0.08
N SER A 176 8.23 -5.67 -0.71
CA SER A 176 8.13 -7.08 -0.27
C SER A 176 9.54 -7.67 -0.06
N PRO A 177 9.71 -8.74 0.73
CA PRO A 177 10.99 -9.43 0.83
C PRO A 177 11.57 -9.84 -0.52
N GLU A 178 10.73 -10.28 -1.45
CA GLU A 178 11.11 -10.70 -2.79
C GLU A 178 11.60 -9.51 -3.63
N ASP A 179 10.83 -8.42 -3.68
CA ASP A 179 11.20 -7.21 -4.42
C ASP A 179 12.45 -6.54 -3.82
N ALA A 180 12.55 -6.53 -2.48
CA ALA A 180 13.72 -6.02 -1.79
C ALA A 180 14.97 -6.82 -2.16
N LEU A 181 14.87 -8.16 -2.26
CA LEU A 181 15.99 -8.98 -2.69
C LEU A 181 16.45 -8.63 -4.10
N GLU A 182 15.52 -8.44 -5.03
CA GLU A 182 15.85 -8.05 -6.40
C GLU A 182 16.44 -6.64 -6.48
N TYR A 183 15.82 -5.68 -5.78
CA TYR A 183 16.30 -4.31 -5.68
C TYR A 183 17.72 -4.25 -5.10
N MET A 184 17.98 -4.98 -4.01
CA MET A 184 19.30 -5.05 -3.38
C MET A 184 20.39 -5.63 -4.31
N LYS A 185 20.01 -6.51 -5.25
CA LYS A 185 20.95 -7.09 -6.22
C LYS A 185 21.29 -6.16 -7.37
N ASN A 186 20.33 -5.32 -7.76
CA ASN A 186 20.41 -4.50 -8.96
C ASN A 186 20.76 -3.02 -8.68
N THR A 187 20.86 -2.63 -7.41
CA THR A 187 21.15 -1.25 -7.02
C THR A 187 22.62 -1.10 -6.63
N PRO A 188 23.46 -0.46 -7.47
CA PRO A 188 24.84 -0.19 -7.11
C PRO A 188 24.92 0.79 -5.93
N ASP A 189 25.97 0.65 -5.12
CA ASP A 189 26.27 1.53 -3.98
C ASP A 189 25.16 1.65 -2.92
N LEU A 190 24.24 0.68 -2.88
CA LEU A 190 23.15 0.60 -1.91
C LEU A 190 23.65 0.43 -0.48
N VAL A 191 23.16 1.29 0.41
CA VAL A 191 23.36 1.17 1.85
C VAL A 191 22.18 0.45 2.47
N ILE A 192 22.45 -0.73 3.05
CA ILE A 192 21.48 -1.49 3.82
C ILE A 192 21.59 -1.08 5.29
N VAL A 193 20.49 -0.68 5.93
CA VAL A 193 20.46 -0.23 7.33
C VAL A 193 19.52 -1.11 8.16
N GLU A 194 20.08 -1.77 9.17
CA GLU A 194 19.34 -2.48 10.19
C GLU A 194 18.85 -1.50 11.27
N VAL A 195 17.55 -1.46 11.50
CA VAL A 195 16.93 -0.52 12.47
C VAL A 195 16.39 -1.18 13.73
N ASN A 196 16.74 -2.45 13.97
CA ASN A 196 16.36 -3.16 15.19
C ASN A 196 17.00 -2.50 16.43
N ALA A 197 16.20 -2.42 17.51
CA ALA A 197 16.71 -2.05 18.82
C ALA A 197 17.77 -3.06 19.31
N PRO A 198 18.69 -2.69 20.22
CA PRO A 198 19.79 -3.55 20.67
C PRO A 198 19.36 -4.95 21.12
N GLU A 199 18.22 -5.06 21.80
CA GLU A 199 17.66 -6.32 22.29
C GLU A 199 17.08 -7.22 21.19
N TRP A 200 16.88 -6.69 19.99
CA TRP A 200 16.33 -7.41 18.81
C TRP A 200 17.30 -7.43 17.63
N LYS A 201 18.56 -7.02 17.86
CA LYS A 201 19.58 -7.05 16.82
C LYS A 201 19.74 -8.47 16.28
N LEU A 202 19.78 -8.61 14.97
CA LEU A 202 19.95 -9.91 14.34
C LEU A 202 21.36 -10.44 14.58
N ASP A 203 21.46 -11.65 15.12
CA ASP A 203 22.74 -12.37 15.24
C ASP A 203 23.40 -12.59 13.87
N THR A 204 22.58 -12.67 12.82
CA THR A 204 23.01 -12.78 11.43
C THR A 204 22.16 -11.84 10.58
N GLY A 205 22.65 -10.62 10.37
CA GLY A 205 22.07 -9.63 9.46
C GLY A 205 22.60 -9.74 8.03
N PHE A 206 22.21 -8.80 7.17
CA PHE A 206 22.81 -8.67 5.84
C PHE A 206 24.30 -8.32 5.97
N THR A 207 25.13 -8.97 5.15
CA THR A 207 26.56 -8.72 5.10
C THR A 207 26.79 -7.29 4.61
N GLY A 208 27.56 -6.50 5.38
CA GLY A 208 27.86 -5.11 5.05
C GLY A 208 26.78 -4.11 5.46
N ALA A 209 25.71 -4.53 6.14
CA ALA A 209 24.69 -3.61 6.62
C ALA A 209 25.21 -2.71 7.76
N LEU A 210 24.78 -1.44 7.74
CA LEU A 210 24.94 -0.50 8.83
C LEU A 210 23.89 -0.77 9.90
N TRP A 211 24.24 -0.65 11.18
CA TRP A 211 23.27 -0.83 12.27
C TRP A 211 23.03 0.49 12.99
N ILE A 212 21.81 1.02 12.83
CA ILE A 212 21.32 2.23 13.48
C ILE A 212 19.93 1.91 14.05
N PRO A 213 19.80 1.63 15.36
CA PRO A 213 18.51 1.41 15.99
C PRO A 213 17.52 2.53 15.69
N HIS A 214 16.26 2.18 15.42
CA HIS A 214 15.20 3.19 15.20
C HIS A 214 15.08 4.18 16.39
N THR A 215 15.37 3.74 17.62
CA THR A 215 15.38 4.57 18.84
C THR A 215 16.51 5.61 18.87
N GLU A 216 17.55 5.42 18.07
CA GLU A 216 18.72 6.31 18.00
C GLU A 216 18.82 7.01 16.63
N MET A 217 17.85 6.78 15.72
CA MET A 217 17.91 7.25 14.34
C MET A 217 17.97 8.78 14.26
N GLU A 218 17.26 9.49 15.13
CA GLU A 218 17.29 10.96 15.20
C GLU A 218 18.67 11.54 15.53
N GLU A 219 19.55 10.77 16.18
CA GLU A 219 20.89 11.23 16.55
C GLU A 219 21.95 10.72 15.58
N ARG A 220 21.70 9.56 14.96
CA ARG A 220 22.69 8.77 14.20
C ARG A 220 22.44 8.75 12.70
N TYR A 221 21.40 9.43 12.19
CA TYR A 221 21.12 9.47 10.75
C TYR A 221 22.30 9.95 9.89
N ASN A 222 23.24 10.71 10.44
CA ASN A 222 24.44 11.19 9.73
C ASN A 222 25.49 10.09 9.48
N GLU A 223 25.35 8.90 10.07
CA GLU A 223 26.22 7.75 9.78
C GLU A 223 25.93 7.12 8.41
N ILE A 224 24.72 7.36 7.87
CA ILE A 224 24.36 6.93 6.53
C ILE A 224 25.08 7.85 5.53
N PRO A 225 25.87 7.33 4.58
CA PRO A 225 26.54 8.16 3.56
C PRO A 225 25.55 9.04 2.79
N GLU A 226 26.00 10.21 2.34
CA GLU A 226 25.19 11.13 1.55
C GLU A 226 25.10 10.70 0.08
N GLY A 227 23.98 11.00 -0.57
CA GLY A 227 23.83 10.84 -2.02
C GLY A 227 23.78 9.40 -2.54
N VAL A 228 23.61 8.41 -1.65
CA VAL A 228 23.50 6.98 -2.01
C VAL A 228 22.11 6.42 -1.70
N PRO A 229 21.62 5.43 -2.47
CA PRO A 229 20.35 4.78 -2.16
C PRO A 229 20.43 4.04 -0.82
N VAL A 230 19.33 4.01 -0.08
CA VAL A 230 19.22 3.43 1.26
C VAL A 230 18.01 2.51 1.34
N ILE A 231 18.20 1.30 1.89
CA ILE A 231 17.10 0.41 2.25
C ILE A 231 17.16 0.06 3.74
N LEU A 232 16.05 0.27 4.44
CA LEU A 232 15.91 -0.08 5.85
C LEU A 232 15.35 -1.50 6.00
N HIS A 233 15.77 -2.20 7.04
CA HIS A 233 15.12 -3.44 7.43
C HIS A 233 15.07 -3.60 8.95
N CYS A 234 14.11 -4.39 9.40
CA CYS A 234 14.05 -4.93 10.75
C CYS A 234 13.71 -6.42 10.68
N GLY A 235 13.42 -7.08 11.80
CA GLY A 235 13.09 -8.52 11.80
C GLY A 235 11.80 -8.89 11.04
N ALA A 236 10.82 -7.98 10.94
CA ALA A 236 9.49 -8.27 10.38
C ALA A 236 8.78 -7.06 9.72
N GLY A 237 9.50 -6.01 9.34
CA GLY A 237 8.95 -4.79 8.72
C GLY A 237 8.24 -3.78 9.63
N VAL A 238 7.95 -4.10 10.89
CA VAL A 238 7.13 -3.26 11.80
C VAL A 238 7.84 -1.97 12.24
N VAL A 239 9.09 -2.07 12.70
CA VAL A 239 9.84 -0.90 13.22
C VAL A 239 10.60 -0.13 12.14
N SER A 240 10.54 -0.61 10.89
CA SER A 240 11.14 0.08 9.75
C SER A 240 10.34 1.31 9.33
N VAL A 241 9.04 1.37 9.63
CA VAL A 241 8.18 2.51 9.25
C VAL A 241 8.55 3.79 10.00
N PRO A 242 8.68 3.83 11.34
CA PRO A 242 9.07 5.07 12.03
C PRO A 242 10.47 5.55 11.64
N ALA A 243 11.44 4.63 11.50
CA ALA A 243 12.79 4.99 11.05
C ALA A 243 12.81 5.57 9.63
N TYR A 244 11.95 5.04 8.76
CA TYR A 244 11.74 5.53 7.41
C TYR A 244 11.20 6.97 7.40
N GLU A 245 10.17 7.25 8.20
CA GLU A 245 9.61 8.59 8.34
C GLU A 245 10.64 9.60 8.88
N THR A 246 11.46 9.21 9.87
CA THR A 246 12.55 10.06 10.38
C THR A 246 13.55 10.41 9.28
N LEU A 247 13.97 9.43 8.47
CA LEU A 247 14.94 9.68 7.40
C LEU A 247 14.34 10.49 6.24
N LEU A 248 13.06 10.30 5.91
CA LEU A 248 12.38 11.15 4.94
C LEU A 248 12.40 12.63 5.36
N GLU A 249 12.20 12.91 6.65
CA GLU A 249 12.23 14.28 7.17
C GLU A 249 13.66 14.84 7.25
N LYS A 250 14.60 14.06 7.78
CA LYS A 250 15.94 14.55 8.17
C LYS A 250 17.00 14.41 7.09
N ARG A 251 16.82 13.49 6.14
CA ARG A 251 17.81 13.15 5.11
C ARG A 251 17.21 13.31 3.70
N PRO A 252 16.80 14.53 3.31
CA PRO A 252 16.30 14.85 1.97
C PRO A 252 17.35 14.68 0.84
N ASP A 253 18.59 14.37 1.19
CA ASP A 253 19.69 14.08 0.27
C ASP A 253 19.76 12.62 -0.18
N ILE A 254 19.04 11.69 0.47
CA ILE A 254 19.02 10.27 0.08
C ILE A 254 18.24 10.14 -1.26
N PRO A 255 18.88 9.80 -2.39
CA PRO A 255 18.22 9.78 -3.69
C PRO A 255 17.07 8.77 -3.78
N MET A 256 17.19 7.65 -3.07
CA MET A 256 16.18 6.59 -2.99
C MET A 256 16.16 6.00 -1.58
N LEU A 257 15.04 6.14 -0.87
CA LEU A 257 14.84 5.57 0.47
C LEU A 257 13.69 4.56 0.43
N SER A 258 13.95 3.33 0.87
CA SER A 258 12.96 2.24 0.93
C SER A 258 13.06 1.44 2.23
N TYR A 259 12.10 0.55 2.50
CA TYR A 259 12.22 -0.42 3.60
C TYR A 259 11.58 -1.77 3.29
N ILE A 260 12.08 -2.85 3.91
CA ILE A 260 11.53 -4.20 3.71
C ILE A 260 10.29 -4.39 4.59
N ALA A 261 9.12 -4.50 3.96
CA ALA A 261 7.82 -4.72 4.57
C ALA A 261 7.56 -6.21 4.85
N GLY A 262 8.48 -6.85 5.58
CA GLY A 262 8.38 -8.26 5.92
C GLY A 262 9.65 -8.81 6.55
N ARG A 263 9.76 -10.14 6.57
CA ARG A 263 10.98 -10.81 7.02
C ARG A 263 12.10 -10.57 6.01
N PRO A 264 13.27 -10.05 6.42
CA PRO A 264 14.34 -9.75 5.47
C PRO A 264 14.93 -11.04 4.87
N PRO A 265 15.17 -11.10 3.55
CA PRO A 265 15.74 -12.25 2.83
C PRO A 265 17.26 -12.37 3.05
N VAL A 266 17.68 -12.45 4.31
CA VAL A 266 19.10 -12.38 4.72
C VAL A 266 19.93 -13.52 4.13
N ALA A 267 19.39 -14.74 4.13
CA ALA A 267 20.12 -15.91 3.67
C ALA A 267 20.38 -15.84 2.16
N GLU A 268 19.35 -15.47 1.40
CA GLU A 268 19.38 -15.35 -0.06
C GLU A 268 20.29 -14.22 -0.52
N TYR A 269 20.23 -13.06 0.13
CA TYR A 269 21.11 -11.94 -0.16
C TYR A 269 22.57 -12.29 0.14
N ASN A 270 22.86 -12.83 1.32
CA ASN A 270 24.23 -13.17 1.71
C ASN A 270 24.85 -14.25 0.81
N ALA A 271 24.07 -15.23 0.37
CA ALA A 271 24.51 -16.24 -0.58
C ALA A 271 24.84 -15.62 -1.95
N TRP A 272 24.01 -14.70 -2.44
CA TRP A 272 24.28 -13.96 -3.68
C TRP A 272 25.51 -13.06 -3.52
N PHE A 273 25.60 -12.26 -2.47
CA PHE A 273 26.71 -11.32 -2.24
C PHE A 273 28.06 -12.04 -2.17
N ALA A 274 28.09 -13.21 -1.53
CA ALA A 274 29.27 -14.07 -1.50
C ALA A 274 29.68 -14.63 -2.88
N SER A 275 28.74 -14.73 -3.84
CA SER A 275 29.03 -15.17 -5.21
C SER A 275 29.53 -14.06 -6.13
N GLN A 276 29.45 -12.80 -5.70
CA GLN A 276 29.94 -11.64 -6.46
C GLN A 276 31.39 -11.28 -6.14
N ASN A 277 31.97 -11.91 -5.09
CA ASN A 277 33.36 -11.77 -4.65
C ASN A 277 34.16 -13.04 -4.94
#